data_AF-A0A3B8L2Y5-F1
#
_entry.id   AF-A0A3B8L2Y5-F1
#
_cell.length_a   1.000
_cell.length_b   1.000
_cell.length_c   1.000
_cell.angle_alpha   90.00
_cell.angle_beta   90.00
_cell.angle_gamma   90.00
#
_symmetry.space_group_name_H-M   'P 1'
#
loop_
_entity.id
_entity.type
_entity.pdbx_description
1 polymer ?
#
loop_
_entity_poly.entity_id
_entity_poly.type
_entity_poly.pdbx_seq_one_letter_code
_entity_poly.pdbx_strand_id
1 'polypeptide(L)'
;MSPQMTSADVIAPAVFNSRRAAASDQLDACLEQLATGSERLAMTPISGRLRLVDRIRQNVMPISRDWVNISARIKQTNPTPHLRSEEILSGPVVTARYLRLLRRTLQEIGQFGRPRLPGRLRHGADGRLLVPVAPVSGLFDRLAFM
;
A
#
# COMPACT_ATOMS: atom_id res chain seq x y z
N MET A 1 -60.28 -32.41 3.86
CA MET A 1 -59.87 -31.62 2.68
C MET A 1 -58.69 -30.74 3.09
N SER A 2 -57.47 -31.07 2.64
CA SER A 2 -56.45 -30.05 2.35
C SER A 2 -56.86 -29.32 1.05
N PRO A 3 -56.34 -28.13 0.67
CA PRO A 3 -55.05 -27.49 0.98
C PRO A 3 -55.18 -25.99 1.38
N GLN A 4 -54.15 -25.27 1.84
CA GLN A 4 -53.18 -24.55 0.99
C GLN A 4 -51.95 -24.13 1.83
N MET A 5 -50.77 -24.54 1.36
CA MET A 5 -49.50 -23.89 1.67
C MET A 5 -49.39 -22.61 0.85
N THR A 6 -49.33 -21.45 1.51
CA THR A 6 -49.02 -20.17 0.87
C THR A 6 -47.52 -20.12 0.58
N SER A 7 -47.19 -20.20 -0.70
CA SER A 7 -45.83 -20.07 -1.24
C SER A 7 -45.45 -18.59 -1.27
N ALA A 8 -44.67 -18.12 -0.28
CA ALA A 8 -44.08 -16.77 -0.32
C ALA A 8 -42.67 -16.63 0.31
N ASP A 9 -42.12 -17.62 1.03
CA ASP A 9 -40.91 -17.40 1.84
C ASP A 9 -39.62 -18.15 1.40
N VAL A 10 -39.57 -18.73 0.19
CA VAL A 10 -38.42 -19.58 -0.21
C VAL A 10 -37.35 -18.86 -1.07
N ILE A 11 -37.57 -17.62 -1.52
CA ILE A 11 -36.67 -16.96 -2.49
C ILE A 11 -35.48 -16.20 -1.84
N ALA A 12 -35.56 -15.86 -0.54
CA ALA A 12 -34.54 -15.03 0.13
C ALA A 12 -33.17 -15.72 0.44
N PRO A 13 -33.08 -17.00 0.87
CA PRO A 13 -31.80 -17.59 1.28
C PRO A 13 -30.93 -18.04 0.10
N ALA A 14 -31.52 -18.51 -1.00
CA ALA A 14 -30.77 -19.00 -2.16
C ALA A 14 -30.02 -17.87 -2.87
N VAL A 15 -30.67 -16.72 -3.08
CA VAL A 15 -30.07 -15.54 -3.75
C VAL A 15 -28.94 -14.93 -2.91
N PHE A 16 -29.10 -14.89 -1.58
CA PHE A 16 -28.06 -14.39 -0.67
C PHE A 16 -26.83 -15.31 -0.65
N ASN A 17 -27.05 -16.63 -0.62
CA ASN A 17 -25.97 -17.61 -0.69
C ASN A 17 -25.25 -17.60 -2.04
N SER A 18 -25.97 -17.44 -3.15
CA SER A 18 -25.35 -17.33 -4.49
C SER A 18 -24.53 -16.06 -4.65
N ARG A 19 -24.98 -14.91 -4.11
CA ARG A 19 -24.17 -13.67 -4.13
C ARG A 19 -22.91 -13.79 -3.28
N ARG A 20 -23.00 -14.47 -2.13
CA ARG A 20 -21.85 -14.69 -1.25
C ARG A 20 -20.84 -15.65 -1.87
N ALA A 21 -21.31 -16.73 -2.51
CA ALA A 21 -20.47 -17.65 -3.27
C ALA A 21 -19.78 -16.94 -4.44
N ALA A 22 -20.53 -16.19 -5.27
CA ALA A 22 -19.95 -15.41 -6.37
C ALA A 22 -18.95 -14.34 -5.90
N ALA A 23 -19.20 -13.72 -4.74
CA ALA A 23 -18.25 -12.79 -4.13
C ALA A 23 -16.98 -13.50 -3.61
N SER A 24 -17.10 -14.76 -3.14
CA SER A 24 -15.97 -15.61 -2.78
C SER A 24 -15.14 -15.97 -4.01
N ASP A 25 -15.78 -16.43 -5.09
CA ASP A 25 -15.09 -16.81 -6.33
C ASP A 25 -14.34 -15.62 -6.95
N GLN A 26 -14.94 -14.42 -6.92
CA GLN A 26 -14.29 -13.19 -7.37
C GLN A 26 -13.10 -12.81 -6.49
N LEU A 27 -13.23 -12.99 -5.17
CA LEU A 27 -12.14 -12.73 -4.23
C LEU A 27 -10.98 -13.71 -4.46
N ASP A 28 -11.28 -14.99 -4.63
CA ASP A 28 -10.29 -16.03 -4.91
C ASP A 28 -9.56 -15.74 -6.22
N ALA A 29 -10.27 -15.36 -7.28
CA ALA A 29 -9.66 -14.92 -8.52
C ALA A 29 -8.75 -13.68 -8.35
N CYS A 30 -9.15 -12.71 -7.52
CA CYS A 30 -8.29 -11.55 -7.19
C CYS A 30 -7.03 -11.98 -6.44
N LEU A 31 -7.14 -12.94 -5.52
CA LEU A 31 -6.02 -13.47 -4.75
C LEU A 31 -5.04 -14.25 -5.65
N GLU A 32 -5.54 -15.06 -6.59
CA GLU A 32 -4.71 -15.75 -7.58
C GLU A 32 -3.95 -14.77 -8.48
N GLN A 33 -4.63 -13.70 -8.94
CA GLN A 33 -3.98 -12.63 -9.70
C GLN A 33 -2.91 -11.90 -8.87
N LEU A 34 -3.17 -11.65 -7.59
CA LEU A 34 -2.20 -11.03 -6.68
C LEU A 34 -0.98 -11.94 -6.47
N ALA A 35 -1.19 -13.24 -6.25
CA ALA A 35 -0.13 -14.22 -6.07
C ALA A 35 0.77 -14.29 -7.33
N THR A 36 0.15 -14.44 -8.50
CA THR A 36 0.83 -14.45 -9.80
C THR A 36 1.61 -13.15 -10.05
N GLY A 37 1.01 -12.01 -9.72
CA GLY A 37 1.63 -10.70 -9.83
C GLY A 37 2.83 -10.52 -8.90
N SER A 38 2.73 -11.05 -7.67
CA SER A 38 3.81 -11.04 -6.68
C SER A 38 5.03 -11.83 -7.15
N GLU A 39 4.82 -13.04 -7.68
CA GLU A 39 5.88 -13.87 -8.26
C GLU A 39 6.54 -13.18 -9.45
N ARG A 40 5.74 -12.61 -10.35
CA ARG A 40 6.24 -11.83 -11.49
C ARG A 40 7.08 -10.63 -11.03
N LEU A 41 6.63 -9.91 -10.00
CA LEU A 41 7.37 -8.78 -9.44
C LEU A 41 8.69 -9.24 -8.80
N ALA A 42 8.69 -10.36 -8.09
CA ALA A 42 9.89 -10.96 -7.50
C ALA A 42 10.93 -11.36 -8.57
N MET A 43 10.48 -11.84 -9.73
CA MET A 43 11.38 -12.17 -10.84
C MET A 43 11.74 -10.97 -11.74
N THR A 44 11.09 -9.81 -11.54
CA THR A 44 11.37 -8.62 -12.35
C THR A 44 12.76 -8.06 -12.02
N PRO A 45 13.65 -7.84 -13.02
CA PRO A 45 14.96 -7.25 -12.80
C PRO A 45 14.88 -5.85 -12.18
N ILE A 46 15.95 -5.42 -11.50
CA ILE A 46 16.01 -4.10 -10.84
C ILE A 46 15.66 -2.95 -11.79
N SER A 47 16.12 -2.99 -13.04
CA SER A 47 15.77 -1.98 -14.05
C SER A 47 14.28 -1.91 -14.35
N GLY A 48 13.58 -3.06 -14.38
CA GLY A 48 12.14 -3.14 -14.52
C GLY A 48 11.40 -2.58 -13.30
N ARG A 49 11.87 -2.93 -12.10
CA ARG A 49 11.30 -2.40 -10.84
C ARG A 49 11.47 -0.87 -10.74
N LEU A 50 12.61 -0.34 -11.17
CA LEU A 50 12.84 1.11 -11.25
C LEU A 50 11.84 1.79 -12.18
N ARG A 51 11.59 1.23 -13.37
CA ARG A 51 10.56 1.76 -14.28
C ARG A 51 9.17 1.74 -13.66
N LEU A 52 8.81 0.69 -12.92
CA LEU A 52 7.52 0.63 -12.20
C LEU A 52 7.43 1.73 -11.15
N VAL A 53 8.46 1.90 -10.31
CA VAL A 53 8.50 2.95 -9.28
C VAL A 53 8.41 4.34 -9.92
N ASP A 54 9.08 4.58 -11.04
CA ASP A 54 9.03 5.87 -11.75
C ASP A 54 7.63 6.18 -12.29
N ARG A 55 6.96 5.19 -12.90
CA ARG A 55 5.57 5.35 -13.35
C ARG A 55 4.62 5.65 -12.20
N ILE A 56 4.77 4.97 -11.06
CA ILE A 56 3.95 5.26 -9.87
C ILE A 56 4.22 6.68 -9.38
N ARG A 57 5.48 7.11 -9.29
CA ARG A 57 5.86 8.46 -8.88
C ARG A 57 5.24 9.54 -9.78
N GLN A 58 5.24 9.31 -11.09
CA GLN A 58 4.65 10.22 -12.08
C GLN A 58 3.13 10.37 -11.87
N ASN A 59 2.45 9.34 -11.35
CA ASN A 59 1.01 9.36 -11.12
C ASN A 59 0.60 9.91 -9.75
N VAL A 60 1.44 9.75 -8.71
CA VAL A 60 1.10 10.17 -7.33
C VAL A 60 0.95 11.68 -7.19
N MET A 61 1.87 12.47 -7.75
CA MET A 61 1.85 13.91 -7.56
C MET A 61 0.62 14.58 -8.19
N PRO A 62 0.24 14.26 -9.45
CA PRO A 62 -0.95 14.84 -10.09
C PRO A 62 -2.26 14.58 -9.31
N ILE A 63 -2.43 13.41 -8.71
CA ILE A 63 -3.67 13.05 -8.00
C ILE A 63 -3.66 13.44 -6.51
N SER A 64 -2.55 13.96 -6.00
CA SER A 64 -2.35 14.17 -4.55
C SER A 64 -3.44 15.03 -3.89
N ARG A 65 -3.91 16.07 -4.58
CA ARG A 65 -4.97 16.95 -4.06
C ARG A 65 -6.33 16.24 -4.00
N ASP A 66 -6.67 15.50 -5.05
CA ASP A 66 -7.92 14.75 -5.11
C ASP A 66 -7.94 13.61 -4.10
N TRP A 67 -6.80 12.93 -3.93
CA TRP A 67 -6.60 11.95 -2.87
C TRP A 67 -6.93 12.57 -1.50
N VAL A 68 -6.28 13.67 -1.11
CA VAL A 68 -6.52 14.34 0.19
C VAL A 68 -7.99 14.73 0.34
N ASN A 69 -8.58 15.31 -0.69
CA ASN A 69 -9.98 15.75 -0.65
C ASN A 69 -10.96 14.58 -0.48
N ILE A 70 -10.74 13.47 -1.19
CA ILE A 70 -11.56 12.27 -1.10
C ILE A 70 -11.41 11.62 0.28
N SER A 71 -10.18 11.40 0.73
CA SER A 71 -9.90 10.79 2.03
C SER A 71 -10.49 11.60 3.19
N ALA A 72 -10.38 12.93 3.14
CA ALA A 72 -10.96 13.80 4.16
C ALA A 72 -12.50 13.74 4.16
N ARG A 73 -13.14 13.75 2.98
CA ARG A 73 -14.62 13.70 2.87
C ARG A 73 -15.23 12.39 3.31
N ILE A 74 -14.55 11.26 3.09
CA ILE A 74 -15.01 9.95 3.58
C ILE A 74 -15.01 9.91 5.10
N LYS A 75 -14.08 10.63 5.74
CA LYS A 75 -13.96 10.70 7.20
C LYS A 75 -14.91 11.73 7.82
N GLN A 76 -15.17 12.85 7.14
CA GLN A 76 -16.02 13.94 7.63
C GLN A 76 -16.78 14.62 6.50
N THR A 77 -18.08 14.84 6.68
CA THR A 77 -18.94 15.56 5.72
C THR A 77 -18.45 16.98 5.41
N ASN A 78 -17.95 17.69 6.43
CA ASN A 78 -17.28 18.99 6.29
C ASN A 78 -15.89 18.92 6.95
N PRO A 79 -14.83 18.53 6.20
CA PRO A 79 -13.52 18.30 6.79
C PRO A 79 -12.91 19.59 7.36
N THR A 80 -12.26 19.49 8.51
CA THR A 80 -11.52 20.61 9.10
C THR A 80 -10.17 20.84 8.39
N PRO A 81 -9.55 22.02 8.55
CA PRO A 81 -8.18 22.24 8.08
C PRO A 81 -7.16 21.29 8.73
N HIS A 82 -7.37 20.93 9.99
CA HIS A 82 -6.53 19.97 10.71
C HIS A 82 -6.57 18.59 10.06
N LEU A 83 -7.77 18.04 9.83
CA LEU A 83 -7.92 16.73 9.20
C LEU A 83 -7.27 16.70 7.81
N ARG A 84 -7.47 17.74 6.99
CA ARG A 84 -6.81 17.81 5.67
C ARG A 84 -5.28 17.82 5.78
N SER A 85 -4.72 18.46 6.80
CA SER A 85 -3.27 18.49 7.03
C SER A 85 -2.74 17.10 7.41
N GLU A 86 -3.48 16.36 8.23
CA GLU A 86 -3.17 14.96 8.53
C GLU A 86 -3.22 14.08 7.28
N GLU A 87 -4.24 14.22 6.42
CA GLU A 87 -4.34 13.46 5.16
C GLU A 87 -3.19 13.76 4.20
N ILE A 88 -2.71 15.01 4.14
CA ILE A 88 -1.54 15.38 3.33
C ILE A 88 -0.31 14.60 3.79
N LEU A 89 -0.05 14.59 5.11
CA LEU A 89 1.15 13.96 5.68
C LEU A 89 1.08 12.43 5.63
N SER A 90 -0.07 11.85 5.98
CA SER A 90 -0.29 10.41 6.04
C SER A 90 -0.55 9.76 4.69
N GLY A 91 -0.92 10.54 3.66
CA GLY A 91 -1.14 10.05 2.30
C GLY A 91 -0.02 10.48 1.34
N PRO A 92 -0.23 11.51 0.50
CA PRO A 92 0.70 11.81 -0.60
C PRO A 92 2.16 12.06 -0.17
N VAL A 93 2.39 12.73 0.96
CA VAL A 93 3.76 13.08 1.40
C VAL A 93 4.56 11.84 1.77
N VAL A 94 4.02 10.97 2.62
CA VAL A 94 4.72 9.73 3.03
C VAL A 94 4.89 8.78 1.85
N THR A 95 3.90 8.68 0.95
CA THR A 95 4.00 7.85 -0.26
C THR A 95 5.06 8.37 -1.23
N ALA A 96 5.09 9.68 -1.49
CA ALA A 96 6.11 10.29 -2.34
C ALA A 96 7.52 10.13 -1.75
N ARG A 97 7.65 10.24 -0.42
CA ARG A 97 8.91 9.96 0.30
C ARG A 97 9.30 8.49 0.15
N TYR A 98 8.39 7.55 0.40
CA TYR A 98 8.64 6.12 0.27
C TYR A 98 9.13 5.76 -1.14
N LEU A 99 8.44 6.22 -2.18
CA LEU A 99 8.83 5.94 -3.56
C LEU A 99 10.21 6.53 -3.91
N ARG A 100 10.59 7.66 -3.31
CA ARG A 100 11.93 8.26 -3.48
C ARG A 100 13.01 7.36 -2.88
N LEU A 101 12.78 6.90 -1.65
CA LEU A 101 13.71 6.02 -0.94
C LEU A 101 13.80 4.66 -1.62
N LEU A 102 12.67 4.07 -2.02
CA LEU A 102 12.62 2.80 -2.73
C LEU A 102 13.40 2.87 -4.06
N ARG A 103 13.20 3.93 -4.85
CA ARG A 103 13.97 4.15 -6.09
C ARG A 103 15.47 4.18 -5.80
N ARG A 104 15.89 4.96 -4.81
CA ARG A 104 17.32 5.06 -4.43
C ARG A 104 17.88 3.70 -4.00
N THR A 105 17.17 2.99 -3.14
CA THR A 105 17.56 1.65 -2.68
C THR A 105 17.71 0.68 -3.85
N LEU A 106 16.76 0.67 -4.80
CA LEU A 106 16.85 -0.16 -5.99
C LEU A 106 18.04 0.23 -6.89
N GLN A 107 18.32 1.52 -7.05
CA GLN A 107 19.51 1.98 -7.79
C GLN A 107 20.81 1.51 -7.13
N GLU A 108 20.93 1.63 -5.80
CA GLU A 108 22.09 1.19 -5.05
C GLU A 108 22.27 -0.34 -5.12
N ILE A 109 21.18 -1.12 -5.03
CA ILE A 109 21.21 -2.57 -5.24
C ILE A 109 21.67 -2.90 -6.66
N GLY A 110 21.15 -2.20 -7.67
CA GLY A 110 21.55 -2.42 -9.06
C GLY A 110 23.02 -2.10 -9.34
N GLN A 111 23.59 -1.11 -8.64
CA GLN A 111 24.98 -0.68 -8.85
C GLN A 111 26.00 -1.42 -7.98
N PHE A 112 25.65 -1.71 -6.72
CA PHE A 112 26.58 -2.21 -5.70
C PHE A 112 26.22 -3.60 -5.18
N GLY A 113 25.11 -4.20 -5.63
CA GLY A 113 24.58 -5.47 -5.10
C GLY A 113 23.93 -5.34 -3.72
N ARG A 114 23.92 -4.16 -3.11
CA ARG A 114 23.37 -3.91 -1.76
C ARG A 114 22.94 -2.46 -1.57
N PRO A 115 21.96 -2.18 -0.68
CA PRO A 115 21.66 -0.82 -0.28
C PRO A 115 22.79 -0.20 0.54
N ARG A 116 22.92 1.13 0.48
CA ARG A 116 23.79 1.88 1.39
C ARG A 116 23.00 2.19 2.66
N LEU A 117 23.53 1.73 3.79
CA LEU A 117 22.93 2.00 5.09
C LEU A 117 23.28 3.42 5.57
N PRO A 118 22.37 4.11 6.28
CA PRO A 118 22.63 5.43 6.87
C PRO A 118 23.70 5.42 7.97
N GLY A 119 24.07 4.25 8.48
CA GLY A 119 25.08 4.10 9.52
C GLY A 119 25.77 2.75 9.47
N ARG A 120 26.64 2.51 10.45
CA ARG A 120 27.37 1.25 10.59
C ARG A 120 26.51 0.19 11.25
N LEU A 121 26.60 -1.04 10.73
CA LEU A 121 26.13 -2.24 11.41
C LEU A 121 26.88 -2.39 12.74
N ARG A 122 26.19 -2.83 13.79
CA ARG A 122 26.79 -3.14 15.10
C ARG A 122 26.08 -4.32 15.74
N HIS A 123 26.74 -5.01 16.66
CA HIS A 123 26.07 -6.00 17.52
C HIS A 123 25.53 -5.33 18.78
N GLY A 124 24.33 -5.71 19.19
CA GLY A 124 23.73 -5.31 20.46
C GLY A 124 24.32 -6.10 21.63
N ALA A 125 24.04 -5.66 22.85
CA ALA A 125 24.44 -6.37 24.07
C ALA A 125 23.82 -7.78 24.16
N ASP A 126 22.71 -8.01 23.47
CA ASP A 126 22.01 -9.29 23.34
C ASP A 126 22.54 -10.16 22.18
N GLY A 127 23.63 -9.74 21.52
CA GLY A 127 24.23 -10.46 20.40
C GLY A 127 23.53 -10.28 19.05
N ARG A 128 22.41 -9.54 18.98
CA ARG A 128 21.69 -9.32 17.73
C ARG A 128 22.36 -8.27 16.84
N LEU A 129 22.24 -8.44 15.52
CA LEU A 129 22.72 -7.45 14.56
C LEU A 129 21.77 -6.25 14.51
N LEU A 130 22.27 -5.08 14.85
CA LEU A 130 21.55 -3.82 14.77
C LEU A 130 21.84 -3.14 13.43
N VAL A 131 20.79 -3.01 12.61
CA VAL A 131 20.85 -2.41 11.27
C VAL A 131 20.25 -1.00 11.34
N PRO A 132 21.04 0.06 11.13
CA PRO A 132 20.48 1.41 11.09
C PRO A 132 19.67 1.58 9.81
N VAL A 133 18.36 1.83 9.96
CA VAL A 133 17.43 2.03 8.83
C VAL A 133 16.88 3.46 8.76
N ALA A 134 16.91 4.20 9.87
CA ALA A 134 16.48 5.58 9.98
C ALA A 134 17.33 6.34 11.02
N PRO A 135 17.48 7.68 10.89
CA PRO A 135 17.11 8.49 9.72
C PRO A 135 18.00 8.15 8.50
N VAL A 136 17.42 8.09 7.30
CA VAL A 136 18.05 7.53 6.10
C VAL A 136 19.10 8.48 5.49
N SER A 137 18.86 9.80 5.54
CA SER A 137 19.80 10.93 5.28
C SER A 137 19.03 12.20 4.87
N GLY A 138 19.69 13.37 4.99
CA GLY A 138 19.12 14.67 4.59
C GLY A 138 18.38 15.40 5.70
N LEU A 139 18.18 16.71 5.51
CA LEU A 139 17.63 17.62 6.53
C LEU A 139 16.23 17.18 6.99
N PHE A 140 15.31 16.94 6.06
CA PHE A 140 13.93 16.57 6.38
C PHE A 140 13.81 15.30 7.21
N ASP A 141 14.69 14.32 6.99
CA ASP A 141 14.65 13.06 7.72
C ASP A 141 15.12 13.20 9.16
N ARG A 142 16.12 14.07 9.38
CA ARG A 142 16.57 14.41 10.73
C ARG A 142 15.53 15.24 11.49
N LEU A 143 14.82 16.14 10.80
CA LEU A 143 13.77 16.95 11.41
C LEU A 143 12.52 16.14 11.75
N ALA A 144 12.15 15.16 10.91
CA ALA A 144 10.94 14.36 11.11
C ALA A 144 11.08 13.26 12.17
N PHE A 145 12.31 12.79 12.45
CA PHE A 145 12.59 11.68 13.35
C PHE A 145 13.65 12.05 14.41
N MET A 146 13.65 13.32 14.85
CA MET A 146 14.54 13.80 15.90
C MET A 146 14.22 13.15 17.25
#